data_AF-A0A7C3ANR8-F1
#
_entry.id   AF-A0A7C3ANR8-F1
#
_cell.length_a   1.000
_cell.length_b   1.000
_cell.length_c   1.000
_cell.angle_alpha   90.00
_cell.angle_beta   90.00
_cell.angle_gamma   90.00
#
_symmetry.space_group_name_H-M   'P 1'
#
loop_
_entity.id
_entity.type
_entity.pdbx_description
1 polymer ?
#
loop_
_entity_poly.entity_id
_entity_poly.type
_entity_poly.pdbx_seq_one_letter_code
_entity_poly.pdbx_strand_id
1 'polypeptide(L)'
;NAVVHMAHQVVVKNVAKAEFIFGIAASIADKIGIDGFQHVQEKLAELIMNLEMMRAFLRAAEADAAIDKWGVMTPAWAPLNAARNLFPRLYPRMIEIIQQLGASGLMALPTEADIHSPIGPLVDRYLQGRNVDAYNRVKLFRLAWDASLSAFGARQVLYERFFFGDPVRMAGALYTSYPKEPYKERIQAFLDRVEQEEAATSPAADGE
;
A
#
# COMPACT_ATOMS: atom_id res chain seq x y z
N ASN A 1 11.82 9.17 -21.34
CA ASN A 1 10.60 9.42 -20.56
C ASN A 1 9.58 8.28 -20.56
N ALA A 2 9.72 7.24 -21.40
CA ALA A 2 8.81 6.08 -21.37
C ALA A 2 8.63 5.46 -19.98
N VAL A 3 9.72 5.28 -19.22
CA VAL A 3 9.66 4.74 -17.84
C VAL A 3 8.87 5.63 -16.88
N VAL A 4 8.94 6.96 -17.04
CA VAL A 4 8.23 7.92 -16.17
C VAL A 4 6.72 7.83 -16.41
N HIS A 5 6.28 7.87 -17.66
CA HIS A 5 4.86 7.74 -18.00
C HIS A 5 4.31 6.35 -17.67
N MET A 6 5.09 5.29 -17.88
CA MET A 6 4.74 3.94 -17.44
C MET A 6 4.57 3.88 -15.91
N ALA A 7 5.51 4.46 -15.16
CA ALA A 7 5.43 4.49 -13.71
C ALA A 7 4.20 5.27 -13.22
N HIS A 8 3.86 6.39 -13.88
CA HIS A 8 2.63 7.14 -13.59
C HIS A 8 1.38 6.26 -13.75
N GLN A 9 1.22 5.60 -14.91
CA GLN A 9 0.09 4.69 -15.15
C GLN A 9 0.02 3.57 -14.10
N VAL A 10 1.17 3.04 -13.69
CA VAL A 10 1.22 1.98 -12.68
C VAL A 10 0.82 2.48 -11.31
N VAL A 11 1.19 3.71 -10.94
CA VAL A 11 0.74 4.34 -9.69
C VAL A 11 -0.77 4.60 -9.71
N VAL A 12 -1.35 5.02 -10.84
CA VAL A 12 -2.81 5.11 -11.00
C VAL A 12 -3.47 3.75 -10.74
N LYS A 13 -2.93 2.68 -11.33
CA LYS A 13 -3.38 1.30 -11.06
C LYS A 13 -3.19 0.89 -9.59
N ASN A 14 -2.11 1.33 -8.93
CA ASN A 14 -1.87 1.05 -7.51
C ASN A 14 -2.93 1.71 -6.62
N VAL A 15 -3.32 2.95 -6.93
CA VAL A 15 -4.42 3.64 -6.22
C VAL A 15 -5.70 2.83 -6.35
N ALA A 16 -6.13 2.52 -7.57
CA ALA A 16 -7.36 1.76 -7.80
C ALA A 16 -7.36 0.39 -7.10
N LYS A 17 -6.21 -0.29 -7.12
CA LYS A 17 -6.04 -1.58 -6.44
C LYS A 17 -6.08 -1.42 -4.91
N ALA A 18 -5.52 -0.35 -4.36
CA ALA A 18 -5.58 -0.06 -2.93
C ALA A 18 -7.01 0.28 -2.47
N GLU A 19 -7.74 1.07 -3.25
CA GLU A 19 -9.17 1.36 -3.02
C GLU A 19 -10.00 0.09 -2.99
N PHE A 20 -9.78 -0.80 -3.96
CA PHE A 20 -10.48 -2.07 -4.05
C PHE A 20 -10.23 -2.97 -2.84
N ILE A 21 -8.97 -3.15 -2.43
CA ILE A 21 -8.64 -4.00 -1.27
C ILE A 21 -9.15 -3.40 0.03
N PHE A 22 -9.00 -2.08 0.23
CA PHE A 22 -9.59 -1.40 1.38
C PHE A 22 -11.11 -1.57 1.42
N GLY A 23 -11.79 -1.38 0.27
CA GLY A 23 -13.22 -1.56 0.14
C GLY A 23 -13.69 -2.97 0.52
N ILE A 24 -12.95 -4.02 0.10
CA ILE A 24 -13.23 -5.40 0.53
C ILE A 24 -13.07 -5.55 2.04
N ALA A 25 -11.95 -5.09 2.60
CA ALA A 25 -11.65 -5.23 4.03
C ALA A 25 -12.69 -4.55 4.91
N ALA A 26 -13.03 -3.29 4.59
CA ALA A 26 -14.04 -2.52 5.29
C ALA A 26 -15.42 -3.18 5.18
N SER A 27 -15.77 -3.69 3.99
CA SER A 27 -17.03 -4.41 3.78
C SER A 27 -17.10 -5.71 4.58
N ILE A 28 -16.01 -6.48 4.66
CA ILE A 28 -15.96 -7.68 5.51
C ILE A 28 -16.20 -7.28 6.96
N ALA A 29 -15.46 -6.29 7.46
CA ALA A 29 -15.53 -5.86 8.85
C ALA A 29 -16.94 -5.41 9.27
N ASP A 30 -17.59 -4.58 8.45
CA ASP A 30 -18.98 -4.15 8.65
C ASP A 30 -19.96 -5.33 8.62
N LYS A 31 -19.88 -6.16 7.58
CA LYS A 31 -20.89 -7.21 7.33
C LYS A 31 -20.83 -8.36 8.32
N ILE A 32 -19.68 -8.65 8.92
CA ILE A 32 -19.57 -9.64 10.00
C ILE A 32 -19.53 -9.01 11.40
N GLY A 33 -19.59 -7.68 11.50
CA GLY A 33 -19.72 -6.96 12.77
C GLY A 33 -18.47 -6.95 13.64
N ILE A 34 -17.28 -6.90 13.04
CA ILE A 34 -16.00 -6.86 13.75
C ILE A 34 -15.32 -5.48 13.70
N ASP A 35 -15.94 -4.50 13.05
CA ASP A 35 -15.47 -3.13 12.86
C ASP A 35 -15.31 -2.33 14.17
N GLY A 36 -15.97 -2.76 15.25
CA GLY A 36 -15.82 -2.18 16.59
C GLY A 36 -14.55 -2.58 17.34
N PHE A 37 -13.82 -3.60 16.90
CA PHE A 37 -12.62 -4.07 17.60
C PHE A 37 -11.38 -3.26 17.20
N GLN A 38 -10.60 -2.79 18.19
CA GLN A 38 -9.42 -1.95 17.94
C GLN A 38 -8.38 -2.61 17.03
N HIS A 39 -8.13 -3.90 17.19
CA HIS A 39 -7.19 -4.63 16.34
C HIS A 39 -7.66 -4.77 14.87
N VAL A 40 -8.97 -4.64 14.62
CA VAL A 40 -9.53 -4.57 13.26
C VAL A 40 -9.38 -3.16 12.72
N GLN A 41 -9.69 -2.14 13.54
CA GLN A 41 -9.52 -0.73 13.17
C GLN A 41 -8.07 -0.39 12.83
N GLU A 42 -7.10 -0.93 13.57
CA GLU A 42 -5.67 -0.80 13.27
C GLU A 42 -5.33 -1.33 11.87
N LYS A 43 -5.83 -2.52 11.52
CA LYS A 43 -5.61 -3.11 10.18
C LYS A 43 -6.29 -2.30 9.08
N LEU A 44 -7.50 -1.82 9.32
CA LEU A 44 -8.19 -0.96 8.36
C LEU A 44 -7.48 0.39 8.20
N ALA A 45 -6.95 0.95 9.29
CA ALA A 45 -6.13 2.16 9.26
C ALA A 45 -4.84 1.94 8.45
N GLU A 46 -4.21 0.77 8.56
CA GLU A 46 -3.06 0.39 7.73
C GLU A 46 -3.40 0.44 6.23
N LEU A 47 -4.57 -0.09 5.83
CA LEU A 47 -5.05 -0.02 4.45
C LEU A 47 -5.35 1.41 3.99
N ILE A 48 -5.94 2.23 4.86
CA ILE A 48 -6.21 3.66 4.59
C ILE A 48 -4.90 4.41 4.36
N MET A 49 -3.91 4.22 5.23
CA MET A 49 -2.59 4.83 5.06
C MET A 49 -1.94 4.41 3.74
N ASN A 50 -2.03 3.13 3.38
CA ASN A 50 -1.50 2.62 2.10
C ASN A 50 -2.16 3.28 0.89
N LEU A 51 -3.49 3.47 0.93
CA LEU A 51 -4.23 4.17 -0.11
C LEU A 51 -3.83 5.65 -0.21
N GLU A 52 -3.82 6.36 0.91
CA GLU A 52 -3.49 7.78 0.94
C GLU A 52 -2.04 8.05 0.55
N MET A 53 -1.10 7.16 0.88
CA MET A 53 0.27 7.21 0.37
C MET A 53 0.31 7.16 -1.17
N MET A 54 -0.42 6.23 -1.81
CA MET A 54 -0.44 6.14 -3.27
C MET A 54 -1.09 7.36 -3.93
N ARG A 55 -2.18 7.88 -3.35
CA ARG A 55 -2.83 9.12 -3.82
C ARG A 55 -1.91 10.31 -3.70
N ALA A 56 -1.20 10.45 -2.58
CA ALA A 56 -0.24 11.52 -2.36
C ALA A 56 0.91 11.49 -3.38
N PHE A 57 1.49 10.30 -3.65
CA PHE A 57 2.55 10.17 -4.65
C PHE A 57 2.06 10.51 -6.06
N LEU A 58 0.87 10.05 -6.44
CA LEU A 58 0.27 10.37 -7.73
C LEU A 58 0.06 11.88 -7.87
N ARG A 59 -0.57 12.50 -6.86
CA ARG A 59 -0.86 13.93 -6.87
C ARG A 59 0.40 14.77 -6.94
N ALA A 60 1.43 14.43 -6.16
CA ALA A 60 2.73 15.13 -6.20
C ALA A 60 3.40 14.99 -7.57
N ALA A 61 3.37 13.78 -8.16
CA ALA A 61 3.93 13.57 -9.50
C ALA A 61 3.28 14.45 -10.57
N GLU A 62 1.96 14.66 -10.48
CA GLU A 62 1.20 15.48 -11.41
C GLU A 62 1.32 16.98 -11.13
N ALA A 63 1.34 17.38 -9.85
CA ALA A 63 1.47 18.77 -9.44
C ALA A 63 2.84 19.35 -9.80
N ASP A 64 3.89 18.54 -9.67
CA ASP A 64 5.27 18.93 -9.95
C ASP A 64 5.72 18.54 -11.38
N ALA A 65 4.76 18.23 -12.27
CA ALA A 65 5.05 17.89 -13.66
C ALA A 65 5.69 19.06 -14.41
N ALA A 66 6.62 18.76 -15.30
CA ALA A 66 7.36 19.77 -16.07
C ALA A 66 7.53 19.34 -17.53
N ILE A 67 7.65 20.34 -18.42
CA ILE A 67 7.99 20.10 -19.83
C ILE A 67 9.42 19.58 -19.92
N ASP A 68 9.61 18.44 -20.59
CA ASP A 68 10.92 17.86 -20.82
C ASP A 68 11.67 18.55 -21.98
N LYS A 69 12.90 18.09 -22.26
CA LYS A 69 13.72 18.60 -23.37
C LYS A 69 13.13 18.39 -24.78
N TRP A 70 12.04 17.63 -24.90
CA TRP A 70 11.35 17.32 -26.15
C TRP A 70 9.99 18.02 -26.27
N GLY A 71 9.63 18.88 -25.31
CA GLY A 71 8.35 19.58 -25.30
C GLY A 71 7.18 18.78 -24.71
N VAL A 72 7.43 17.66 -24.02
CA VAL A 72 6.41 16.77 -23.44
C VAL A 72 6.24 17.05 -21.95
N MET A 73 5.00 17.30 -21.52
CA MET A 73 4.64 17.38 -20.10
C MET A 73 4.88 16.03 -19.42
N THR A 74 5.87 15.98 -18.52
CA THR A 74 6.35 14.76 -17.88
C THR A 74 6.13 14.85 -16.37
N PRO A 75 5.47 13.85 -15.73
CA PRO A 75 5.30 13.82 -14.28
C PRO A 75 6.63 13.83 -13.53
N ALA A 76 6.63 14.36 -12.31
CA ALA A 76 7.81 14.34 -11.46
C ALA A 76 8.23 12.90 -11.11
N TRP A 77 9.52 12.62 -11.26
CA TRP A 77 10.04 11.26 -11.11
C TRP A 77 10.11 10.79 -9.65
N ALA A 78 10.47 11.67 -8.71
CA ALA A 78 10.75 11.27 -7.34
C ALA A 78 9.54 10.61 -6.64
N PRO A 79 8.30 11.17 -6.70
CA PRO A 79 7.13 10.52 -6.11
C PRO A 79 6.81 9.18 -6.77
N LEU A 80 6.91 9.09 -8.11
CA LEU A 80 6.67 7.84 -8.85
C LEU A 80 7.70 6.76 -8.51
N ASN A 81 8.97 7.14 -8.39
CA ASN A 81 10.05 6.22 -8.06
C ASN A 81 9.93 5.70 -6.62
N ALA A 82 9.46 6.54 -5.68
CA ALA A 82 9.14 6.11 -4.33
C ALA A 82 7.96 5.12 -4.32
N ALA A 83 6.85 5.47 -4.98
CA ALA A 83 5.64 4.64 -5.04
C ALA A 83 5.92 3.24 -5.61
N ARG A 84 6.68 3.15 -6.71
CA ARG A 84 6.99 1.87 -7.35
C ARG A 84 7.91 0.96 -6.52
N ASN A 85 8.72 1.53 -5.63
CA ASN A 85 9.56 0.76 -4.71
C ASN A 85 8.79 0.34 -3.45
N LEU A 86 7.83 1.16 -3.01
CA LEU A 86 7.07 0.91 -1.79
C LEU A 86 5.93 -0.09 -2.00
N PHE A 87 5.13 0.06 -3.06
CA PHE A 87 3.93 -0.75 -3.30
C PHE A 87 4.18 -2.28 -3.32
N PRO A 88 5.29 -2.81 -3.87
CA PRO A 88 5.62 -4.24 -3.79
C PRO A 88 5.70 -4.80 -2.36
N ARG A 89 5.98 -3.95 -1.37
CA ARG A 89 5.99 -4.30 0.06
C ARG A 89 4.61 -4.18 0.69
N LEU A 90 3.83 -3.17 0.29
CA LEU A 90 2.50 -2.90 0.82
C LEU A 90 1.50 -3.96 0.34
N TYR A 91 1.47 -4.28 -0.95
CA TYR A 91 0.42 -5.13 -1.52
C TYR A 91 0.30 -6.52 -0.87
N PRO A 92 1.39 -7.28 -0.63
CA PRO A 92 1.30 -8.55 0.09
C PRO A 92 0.68 -8.41 1.48
N ARG A 93 1.02 -7.33 2.19
CA ARG A 93 0.49 -7.03 3.52
C ARG A 93 -0.99 -6.64 3.47
N MET A 94 -1.42 -5.90 2.45
CA MET A 94 -2.84 -5.59 2.22
C MET A 94 -3.66 -6.88 1.99
N ILE A 95 -3.10 -7.85 1.25
CA ILE A 95 -3.71 -9.17 1.05
C ILE A 95 -3.74 -9.99 2.35
N GLU A 96 -2.66 -9.97 3.13
CA GLU A 96 -2.62 -10.62 4.44
C GLU A 96 -3.72 -10.08 5.37
N ILE A 97 -4.00 -8.78 5.36
CA ILE A 97 -5.09 -8.19 6.15
C ILE A 97 -6.45 -8.77 5.74
N ILE A 98 -6.72 -8.94 4.44
CA ILE A 98 -7.95 -9.62 3.98
C ILE A 98 -8.03 -11.03 4.54
N GLN A 99 -6.92 -11.77 4.52
CA GLN A 99 -6.86 -13.14 5.03
C GLN A 99 -7.11 -13.18 6.54
N GLN A 100 -6.54 -12.24 7.30
CA GLN A 100 -6.71 -12.14 8.75
C GLN A 100 -8.14 -11.77 9.15
N LEU A 101 -8.77 -10.81 8.44
CA LEU A 101 -10.15 -10.41 8.70
C LEU A 101 -11.16 -11.45 8.23
N GLY A 102 -10.87 -12.16 7.13
CA GLY A 102 -11.76 -13.15 6.55
C GLY A 102 -11.69 -14.53 7.21
N ALA A 103 -10.51 -14.92 7.73
CA ALA A 103 -10.26 -16.14 8.50
C ALA A 103 -10.99 -17.39 7.93
N SER A 104 -11.71 -18.13 8.77
CA SER A 104 -12.48 -19.32 8.37
C SER A 104 -13.60 -19.03 7.37
N GLY A 105 -14.08 -17.79 7.31
CA GLY A 105 -15.07 -17.36 6.32
C GLY A 105 -14.55 -17.42 4.88
N LEU A 106 -13.23 -17.40 4.69
CA LEU A 106 -12.61 -17.61 3.37
C LEU A 106 -12.42 -19.10 3.03
N MET A 107 -12.51 -20.00 4.02
CA MET A 107 -12.36 -21.44 3.82
C MET A 107 -13.73 -22.11 3.61
N ALA A 108 -14.71 -21.77 4.44
CA ALA A 108 -16.03 -22.39 4.45
C ALA A 108 -17.02 -21.64 3.54
N LEU A 109 -16.74 -21.59 2.24
CA LEU A 109 -17.59 -20.93 1.26
C LEU A 109 -18.44 -21.93 0.47
N PRO A 110 -19.78 -21.92 0.60
CA PRO A 110 -20.65 -22.70 -0.27
C PRO A 110 -20.52 -22.22 -1.72
N THR A 111 -20.77 -23.13 -2.65
CA THR A 111 -20.90 -22.82 -4.08
C THR A 111 -22.31 -22.28 -4.36
N GLU A 112 -22.49 -21.70 -5.55
CA GLU A 112 -23.83 -21.29 -6.01
C GLU A 112 -24.80 -22.48 -6.02
N ALA A 113 -24.33 -23.68 -6.41
CA ALA A 113 -25.15 -24.87 -6.44
C ALA A 113 -25.63 -25.29 -5.04
N ASP A 114 -24.80 -25.12 -4.00
CA ASP A 114 -25.18 -25.44 -2.62
C ASP A 114 -26.34 -24.56 -2.14
N ILE A 115 -26.37 -23.29 -2.55
CA ILE A 115 -27.43 -22.33 -2.21
C ILE A 115 -28.77 -22.77 -2.81
N HIS A 116 -28.77 -23.27 -4.05
CA HIS A 116 -29.98 -23.74 -4.74
C HIS A 116 -30.32 -25.22 -4.47
N SER A 117 -29.57 -25.87 -3.58
CA SER A 117 -29.77 -27.28 -3.21
C SER A 117 -30.67 -27.43 -1.98
N PRO A 118 -31.02 -28.66 -1.57
CA PRO A 118 -31.78 -28.89 -0.34
C PRO A 118 -31.14 -28.33 0.95
N ILE A 119 -29.82 -28.04 0.95
CA ILE A 119 -29.14 -27.41 2.09
C ILE A 119 -29.19 -25.87 2.08
N GLY A 120 -29.73 -25.25 1.02
CA GLY A 120 -29.88 -23.79 0.89
C GLY A 120 -30.48 -23.11 2.12
N PRO A 121 -31.59 -23.61 2.70
CA PRO A 121 -32.15 -23.05 3.92
C PRO A 121 -31.21 -23.07 5.13
N LEU A 122 -30.27 -24.04 5.20
CA LEU A 122 -29.24 -24.08 6.23
C LEU A 122 -28.15 -23.05 5.96
N VAL A 123 -27.75 -22.88 4.70
CA VAL A 123 -26.83 -21.82 4.27
C VAL A 123 -27.38 -20.45 4.67
N ASP A 124 -28.64 -20.16 4.34
CA ASP A 124 -29.31 -18.91 4.69
C ASP A 124 -29.33 -18.65 6.19
N ARG A 125 -29.63 -19.68 6.99
CA ARG A 125 -29.71 -19.56 8.44
C ARG A 125 -28.34 -19.36 9.11
N TYR A 126 -27.33 -20.11 8.70
CA TYR A 126 -26.04 -20.19 9.41
C TYR A 126 -24.94 -19.31 8.82
N LEU A 127 -25.07 -18.86 7.58
CA LEU A 127 -24.07 -18.04 6.90
C LEU A 127 -24.51 -16.58 6.68
N GLN A 128 -25.58 -16.11 7.32
CA GLN A 128 -25.91 -14.68 7.40
C GLN A 128 -24.83 -13.88 8.16
N GLY A 129 -24.77 -12.58 7.91
CA GLY A 129 -23.91 -11.63 8.65
C GLY A 129 -24.68 -10.80 9.67
N ARG A 130 -24.06 -9.74 10.19
CA ARG A 130 -24.67 -8.83 11.17
C ARG A 130 -25.96 -8.19 10.64
N ASN A 131 -25.92 -7.72 9.39
CA ASN A 131 -27.01 -6.99 8.72
C ASN A 131 -27.07 -7.36 7.22
N VAL A 132 -26.83 -8.63 6.88
CA VAL A 132 -26.79 -9.10 5.48
C VAL A 132 -27.21 -10.56 5.42
N ASP A 133 -27.98 -10.92 4.39
CA ASP A 133 -28.34 -12.31 4.13
C ASP A 133 -27.11 -13.16 3.74
N ALA A 134 -27.26 -14.48 3.81
CA ALA A 134 -26.17 -15.40 3.54
C ALA A 134 -25.66 -15.29 2.10
N TYR A 135 -26.55 -15.15 1.11
CA TYR A 135 -26.16 -15.05 -0.30
C TYR A 135 -25.21 -13.87 -0.53
N ASN A 136 -25.60 -12.69 -0.06
CA ASN A 136 -24.81 -11.47 -0.21
C ASN A 136 -23.51 -11.53 0.61
N ARG A 137 -23.52 -12.16 1.80
CA ARG A 137 -22.28 -12.43 2.54
C ARG A 137 -21.35 -13.38 1.78
N VAL A 138 -21.85 -14.50 1.27
CA VAL A 138 -21.07 -15.47 0.49
C VAL A 138 -20.49 -14.81 -0.76
N LYS A 139 -21.27 -13.99 -1.46
CA LYS A 139 -20.82 -13.23 -2.63
C LYS A 139 -19.62 -12.32 -2.30
N LEU A 140 -19.68 -11.57 -1.20
CA LEU A 140 -18.57 -10.73 -0.74
C LEU A 140 -17.33 -11.59 -0.40
N PHE A 141 -17.51 -12.68 0.33
CA PHE A 141 -16.39 -13.54 0.71
C PHE A 141 -15.79 -14.30 -0.47
N ARG A 142 -16.58 -14.61 -1.52
CA ARG A 142 -16.06 -15.16 -2.79
C ARG A 142 -15.16 -14.14 -3.50
N LEU A 143 -15.54 -12.87 -3.53
CA LEU A 143 -14.69 -11.80 -4.05
C LEU A 143 -13.39 -11.67 -3.25
N ALA A 144 -13.49 -11.69 -1.91
CA ALA A 144 -12.34 -11.63 -1.04
C ALA A 144 -11.41 -12.84 -1.21
N TRP A 145 -11.97 -14.03 -1.37
CA TRP A 145 -11.23 -15.27 -1.63
C TRP A 145 -10.48 -15.19 -2.97
N ASP A 146 -11.12 -14.74 -4.04
CA ASP A 146 -10.47 -14.65 -5.35
C ASP A 146 -9.37 -13.57 -5.37
N ALA A 147 -9.57 -12.48 -4.63
CA ALA A 147 -8.55 -11.43 -4.48
C ALA A 147 -7.34 -11.86 -3.64
N SER A 148 -7.49 -12.82 -2.71
CA SER A 148 -6.47 -13.09 -1.67
C SER A 148 -5.93 -14.52 -1.60
N LEU A 149 -6.63 -15.52 -2.14
CA LEU A 149 -6.32 -16.94 -1.95
C LEU A 149 -6.33 -17.77 -3.23
N SER A 150 -7.11 -17.39 -4.25
CA SER A 150 -7.16 -18.15 -5.50
C SER A 150 -5.81 -18.12 -6.24
N ALA A 151 -5.66 -18.99 -7.24
CA ALA A 151 -4.50 -18.96 -8.12
C ALA A 151 -4.33 -17.58 -8.80
N PHE A 152 -5.45 -16.90 -9.12
CA PHE A 152 -5.42 -15.53 -9.63
C PHE A 152 -4.91 -14.54 -8.58
N GLY A 153 -5.48 -14.54 -7.38
CA GLY A 153 -5.04 -13.67 -6.28
C GLY A 153 -3.57 -13.87 -5.91
N ALA A 154 -3.13 -15.12 -5.77
CA ALA A 154 -1.73 -15.47 -5.50
C ALA A 154 -0.79 -14.98 -6.60
N ARG A 155 -1.18 -15.15 -7.87
CA ARG A 155 -0.43 -14.60 -9.01
C ARG A 155 -0.36 -13.07 -8.96
N GLN A 156 -1.42 -12.37 -8.54
CA GLN A 156 -1.39 -10.91 -8.39
C GLN A 156 -0.36 -10.48 -7.34
N VAL A 157 -0.23 -11.20 -6.22
CA VAL A 157 0.80 -10.90 -5.20
C VAL A 157 2.20 -11.06 -5.79
N LEU A 158 2.46 -12.13 -6.54
CA LEU A 158 3.74 -12.34 -7.21
C LEU A 158 4.01 -11.25 -8.27
N TYR A 159 3.00 -10.90 -9.05
CA TYR A 159 3.08 -9.88 -10.09
C TYR A 159 3.46 -8.53 -9.49
N GLU A 160 2.74 -8.05 -8.46
CA GLU A 160 3.05 -6.75 -7.85
C GLU A 160 4.44 -6.75 -7.19
N ARG A 161 4.90 -7.89 -6.69
CA ARG A 161 6.23 -8.03 -6.09
C ARG A 161 7.36 -7.79 -7.09
N PHE A 162 7.19 -8.24 -8.34
CA PHE A 162 8.25 -8.27 -9.35
C PHE A 162 7.92 -7.48 -10.62
N PHE A 163 6.83 -6.72 -10.66
CA PHE A 163 6.38 -6.01 -11.86
C PHE A 163 7.47 -5.08 -12.44
N PHE A 164 8.19 -4.36 -11.58
CA PHE A 164 9.31 -3.51 -11.98
C PHE A 164 10.69 -4.22 -12.00
N GLY A 165 10.71 -5.52 -11.76
CA GLY A 165 11.91 -6.33 -11.63
C GLY A 165 12.27 -6.67 -10.18
N ASP A 166 13.51 -7.10 -9.97
CA ASP A 166 14.04 -7.46 -8.65
C ASP A 166 14.00 -6.25 -7.70
N PRO A 167 13.27 -6.34 -6.56
CA PRO A 167 13.20 -5.27 -5.56
C PRO A 167 14.55 -4.79 -5.02
N VAL A 168 15.55 -5.68 -4.92
CA VAL A 168 16.89 -5.33 -4.43
C VAL A 168 17.59 -4.44 -5.45
N ARG A 169 17.53 -4.82 -6.74
CA ARG A 169 18.08 -4.00 -7.82
C ARG A 169 17.35 -2.67 -7.94
N MET A 170 16.04 -2.66 -7.72
CA MET A 170 15.24 -1.44 -7.78
C MET A 170 15.55 -0.47 -6.64
N ALA A 171 15.70 -0.97 -5.41
CA ALA A 171 16.15 -0.18 -4.28
C ALA A 171 17.57 0.36 -4.50
N GLY A 172 18.48 -0.46 -5.04
CA GLY A 172 19.83 -0.01 -5.41
C GLY A 172 19.81 1.12 -6.44
N ALA A 173 19.00 1.00 -7.50
CA ALA A 173 18.86 2.05 -8.51
C ALA A 173 18.28 3.35 -7.93
N LEU A 174 17.30 3.27 -7.01
CA LEU A 174 16.79 4.42 -6.29
C LEU A 174 17.90 5.09 -5.45
N TYR A 175 18.62 4.31 -4.65
CA TYR A 175 19.70 4.82 -3.80
C TYR A 175 20.83 5.50 -4.60
N THR A 176 21.28 4.87 -5.68
CA THR A 176 22.36 5.41 -6.51
C THR A 176 21.96 6.69 -7.21
N SER A 177 20.73 6.77 -7.72
CA SER A 177 20.24 7.94 -8.47
C SER A 177 19.81 9.13 -7.61
N TYR A 178 19.53 8.93 -6.32
CA TYR A 178 19.08 10.02 -5.45
C TYR A 178 20.24 10.95 -5.04
N PRO A 179 20.10 12.28 -5.16
CA PRO A 179 21.14 13.23 -4.76
C PRO A 179 21.27 13.25 -3.24
N LYS A 180 22.40 12.77 -2.73
CA LYS A 180 22.63 12.61 -1.28
C LYS A 180 23.41 13.78 -0.67
N GLU A 181 24.30 14.39 -1.46
CA GLU A 181 25.22 15.42 -0.96
C GLU A 181 24.52 16.62 -0.30
N PRO A 182 23.42 17.18 -0.85
CA PRO A 182 22.75 18.30 -0.19
C PRO A 182 22.24 17.97 1.23
N TYR A 183 21.90 16.71 1.50
CA TYR A 183 21.48 16.28 2.83
C TYR A 183 22.67 16.06 3.76
N LYS A 184 23.80 15.55 3.23
CA LYS A 184 25.04 15.38 3.99
C LYS A 184 25.65 16.74 4.36
N GLU A 185 25.68 17.68 3.42
CA GLU A 185 26.17 19.04 3.62
C GLU A 185 25.38 19.77 4.71
N ARG A 186 24.05 19.59 4.76
CA ARG A 186 23.22 20.16 5.83
C ARG A 186 23.58 19.62 7.22
N ILE A 187 23.93 18.34 7.31
CA ILE A 187 24.39 17.74 8.57
C ILE A 187 25.78 18.28 8.91
N GLN A 188 26.69 18.35 7.93
CA GLN A 188 28.03 18.90 8.17
C GLN A 188 27.96 20.34 8.66
N ALA A 189 27.18 21.20 8.00
CA ALA A 189 26.99 22.58 8.41
C ALA A 189 26.40 22.72 9.82
N PHE A 190 25.55 21.78 10.25
CA PHE A 190 25.06 21.75 11.63
C PHE A 190 26.18 21.41 12.63
N LEU A 191 27.00 20.41 12.32
CA LEU A 191 28.13 19.99 13.16
C LEU A 191 29.17 21.11 13.28
N ASP A 192 29.56 21.72 12.15
CA ASP A 192 30.53 22.82 12.12
C ASP A 192 30.07 24.00 12.98
N ARG A 193 28.75 24.29 12.99
CA ARG A 193 28.19 25.35 13.84
C ARG A 193 28.29 25.02 15.33
N VAL A 194 28.05 23.77 15.73
CA VAL A 194 28.17 23.35 17.13
C VAL A 194 29.61 23.50 17.61
N GLU A 195 30.59 23.09 16.80
CA GLU A 195 32.01 23.25 17.12
C GLU A 195 32.41 24.73 17.26
N GLN A 196 31.88 25.60 16.41
CA GLN A 196 32.12 27.05 16.48
C GLN A 196 31.50 27.69 17.73
N GLU A 197 30.31 27.27 18.14
CA GLU A 197 29.64 27.75 19.35
C GLU A 197 30.36 27.29 20.63
N GLU A 198 30.86 26.06 20.67
CA GLU A 198 31.70 25.55 21.76
C GLU A 198 33.05 26.28 21.84
N ALA A 199 33.72 26.50 20.71
CA ALA A 199 34.97 27.26 20.65
C ALA A 199 34.78 28.72 21.11
N ALA A 200 33.61 29.32 20.88
CA ALA A 200 33.29 30.68 21.31
C ALA A 200 32.91 30.80 22.80
N THR A 201 32.55 29.69 23.46
CA THR A 201 32.13 29.68 24.87
C THR A 201 33.17 29.08 25.83
N SER A 202 34.25 28.49 25.31
CA SER A 202 35.37 28.03 26.12
C SER A 202 36.28 29.21 26.50
N PRO A 203 36.46 29.56 27.79
CA PRO A 203 37.36 30.62 28.18
C PRO A 203 38.78 30.23 27.75
N ALA A 204 39.49 31.17 27.12
CA ALA A 204 40.91 31.02 26.83
C ALA A 204 41.60 30.55 28.12
N ALA A 205 42.23 29.37 28.10
CA ALA A 205 43.03 28.92 29.21
C ALA A 205 44.14 29.96 29.41
N ASP A 206 43.97 30.79 30.45
CA ASP A 206 44.96 31.76 30.89
C ASP A 206 46.27 31.01 31.12
N GLY A 207 47.27 31.32 30.28
CA GLY A 207 48.61 30.76 30.41
C GLY A 207 49.34 31.38 31.59
N GLU A 208 49.83 30.53 32.49
CA GLU A 208 50.96 30.81 33.41
C GLU A 208 52.30 30.58 32.70
#